data_AF-A0A7S3B9C5-F1
#
_entry.id   AF-A0A7S3B9C5-F1
#
_cell.length_a   1.000
_cell.length_b   1.000
_cell.length_c   1.000
_cell.angle_alpha   90.00
_cell.angle_beta   90.00
_cell.angle_gamma   90.00
#
_symmetry.space_group_name_H-M   'P 1'
#
loop_
_entity.id
_entity.type
_entity.pdbx_description
1 polymer ?
#
loop_
_entity_poly.entity_id
_entity_poly.type
_entity_poly.pdbx_seq_one_letter_code
_entity_poly.pdbx_strand_id
1 'polypeptide(L)'
;MLSGLLSPGDGATQTLRTPKDERVFALQAIERLPMEHLRHYVQEVIPLLADQGVDQFAWGAFKRLPPDVLAEQVQPTIRPFLSHPNSLLRAYALGAMAKLEPAVLASHRALIEPCASDQRDDWGPWRREAQKILDRLDALSS
;
A
#
# COMPACT_ATOMS: atom_id res chain seq x y z
N MET A 1 42.53 -35.88 -11.61
CA MET A 1 41.85 -36.72 -12.62
C MET A 1 40.55 -37.17 -11.99
N LEU A 2 39.40 -36.58 -12.30
CA LEU A 2 38.64 -36.82 -13.52
C LEU A 2 37.85 -35.56 -13.92
N SER A 3 38.06 -35.14 -15.15
CA SER A 3 37.21 -34.21 -15.89
C SER A 3 36.07 -34.98 -16.58
N GLY A 4 34.89 -34.36 -16.73
CA GLY A 4 33.80 -34.80 -17.59
C GLY A 4 32.51 -35.09 -16.79
N LEU A 5 31.34 -34.52 -17.07
CA LEU A 5 30.82 -33.87 -18.27
C LEU A 5 30.12 -32.56 -17.88
N LEU A 6 30.55 -31.44 -18.43
CA LEU A 6 29.74 -30.22 -18.51
C LEU A 6 29.24 -30.16 -19.96
N SER A 7 28.00 -30.60 -20.20
CA SER A 7 27.33 -30.35 -21.47
C SER A 7 26.92 -28.88 -21.52
N PRO A 8 27.21 -28.14 -22.62
CA PRO A 8 26.77 -26.78 -22.82
C PRO A 8 25.39 -26.81 -23.48
N GLY A 9 24.35 -26.43 -22.74
CA GLY A 9 23.01 -26.39 -23.31
C GLY A 9 21.95 -26.17 -22.26
N ASP A 10 21.84 -24.93 -21.78
CA ASP A 10 20.55 -24.22 -21.79
C ASP A 10 20.82 -22.75 -21.47
N GLY A 11 20.79 -21.93 -22.51
CA GLY A 11 20.79 -20.48 -22.43
C GLY A 11 19.42 -19.96 -22.00
N ALA A 12 18.88 -20.46 -20.90
CA ALA A 12 17.81 -19.79 -20.19
C ALA A 12 18.48 -18.79 -19.27
N THR A 13 18.42 -17.52 -19.64
CA THR A 13 18.80 -16.38 -18.81
C THR A 13 18.22 -16.54 -17.41
N GLN A 14 19.01 -17.05 -16.47
CA GLN A 14 18.73 -16.87 -15.06
C GLN A 14 19.08 -15.42 -14.77
N THR A 15 18.19 -14.52 -15.17
CA THR A 15 18.24 -13.11 -14.80
C THR A 15 18.35 -13.11 -13.29
N LEU A 16 19.52 -12.72 -12.77
CA LEU A 16 19.78 -12.56 -11.35
C LEU A 16 18.77 -11.53 -10.84
N ARG A 17 17.62 -12.00 -10.35
CA ARG A 17 16.60 -11.11 -9.79
C ARG A 17 17.23 -10.47 -8.56
N THR A 18 17.20 -9.15 -8.51
CA THR A 18 17.67 -8.44 -7.33
C THR A 18 16.71 -8.73 -6.17
N PRO A 19 17.13 -8.57 -4.90
CA PRO A 19 16.23 -8.69 -3.76
C PRO A 19 14.99 -7.79 -3.88
N LYS A 20 15.13 -6.66 -4.59
CA LYS A 20 14.00 -5.77 -4.94
C LYS A 20 13.04 -6.43 -5.92
N ASP A 21 13.54 -7.05 -7.00
CA ASP A 21 12.72 -7.75 -7.98
C ASP A 21 11.96 -8.93 -7.36
N GLU A 22 12.57 -9.61 -6.39
CA GLU A 22 11.92 -10.66 -5.62
C GLU A 22 10.79 -10.11 -4.75
N ARG A 23 11.00 -8.98 -4.05
CA ARG A 23 9.94 -8.31 -3.26
C ARG A 23 8.78 -7.86 -4.13
N VAL A 24 9.06 -7.23 -5.27
CA VAL A 24 8.02 -6.81 -6.22
C VAL A 24 7.25 -8.03 -6.73
N PHE A 25 7.94 -9.11 -7.09
CA PHE A 25 7.29 -10.33 -7.55
C PHE A 25 6.44 -11.00 -6.47
N ALA A 26 6.93 -11.04 -5.23
CA ALA A 26 6.18 -11.55 -4.09
C ALA A 26 4.91 -10.73 -3.84
N LEU A 27 4.99 -9.40 -3.89
CA LEU A 27 3.83 -8.52 -3.75
C LEU A 27 2.82 -8.70 -4.89
N GLN A 28 3.28 -8.85 -6.12
CA GLN A 28 2.41 -9.19 -7.26
C GLN A 28 1.74 -10.56 -7.09
N ALA A 29 2.44 -11.54 -6.51
CA ALA A 29 1.86 -12.84 -6.20
C ALA A 29 0.79 -12.71 -5.10
N ILE A 30 1.08 -11.95 -4.03
CA ILE A 30 0.12 -11.63 -2.96
C ILE A 30 -1.11 -10.94 -3.54
N GLU A 31 -0.95 -9.96 -4.43
CA GLU A 31 -2.08 -9.31 -5.12
C GLU A 31 -2.92 -10.30 -5.95
N ARG A 32 -2.41 -11.46 -6.33
CA ARG A 32 -3.19 -12.46 -7.08
C ARG A 32 -3.90 -13.47 -6.19
N LEU A 33 -3.60 -13.48 -4.89
CA LEU A 33 -4.23 -14.39 -3.94
C LEU A 33 -5.70 -13.99 -3.66
N PRO A 34 -6.54 -14.97 -3.29
CA PRO A 34 -7.86 -14.70 -2.75
C PRO A 34 -7.75 -13.81 -1.50
N MET A 35 -8.69 -12.88 -1.35
CA MET A 35 -8.67 -11.85 -0.29
C MET A 35 -8.52 -12.43 1.12
N GLU A 36 -9.16 -13.58 1.38
CA GLU A 36 -9.12 -14.28 2.66
C GLU A 36 -7.69 -14.65 3.12
N HIS A 37 -6.78 -14.86 2.17
CA HIS A 37 -5.39 -15.23 2.47
C HIS A 37 -4.49 -14.01 2.72
N LEU A 38 -4.90 -12.81 2.28
CA LEU A 38 -4.05 -11.61 2.36
C LEU A 38 -3.77 -11.20 3.80
N ARG A 39 -4.67 -11.51 4.73
CA ARG A 39 -4.52 -11.20 6.16
C ARG A 39 -3.26 -11.83 6.78
N HIS A 40 -2.80 -12.96 6.24
CA HIS A 40 -1.61 -13.65 6.74
C HIS A 40 -0.31 -12.93 6.40
N TYR A 41 -0.32 -12.05 5.41
CA TYR A 41 0.87 -11.36 4.91
C TYR A 41 0.96 -9.90 5.35
N VAL A 42 0.08 -9.45 6.25
CA VAL A 42 0.01 -8.05 6.67
C VAL A 42 1.34 -7.60 7.29
N GLN A 43 1.93 -8.44 8.15
CA GLN A 43 3.16 -8.09 8.87
C GLN A 43 4.38 -8.02 7.94
N GLU A 44 4.33 -8.75 6.83
CA GLU A 44 5.36 -8.80 5.80
C GLU A 44 5.21 -7.64 4.81
N VAL A 45 3.99 -7.18 4.55
CA VAL A 45 3.71 -6.04 3.67
C VAL A 45 4.00 -4.70 4.35
N ILE A 46 3.69 -4.55 5.65
CA ILE A 46 3.89 -3.31 6.42
C ILE A 46 5.30 -2.69 6.25
N PRO A 47 6.42 -3.41 6.44
CA PRO A 47 7.75 -2.83 6.31
C PRO A 47 8.06 -2.37 4.89
N LEU A 48 7.35 -2.89 3.88
CA LEU A 48 7.56 -2.57 2.47
C LEU A 48 6.80 -1.30 2.03
N LEU A 49 5.88 -0.78 2.86
CA LEU A 49 5.07 0.41 2.53
C LEU A 49 5.89 1.70 2.39
N ALA A 50 7.10 1.73 2.95
CA ALA A 50 8.05 2.84 2.84
C ALA A 50 9.29 2.47 2.01
N ASP A 51 9.37 1.26 1.46
CA ASP A 51 10.53 0.77 0.71
C ASP A 51 10.52 1.34 -0.71
N GLN A 52 11.46 2.22 -1.03
CA GLN A 52 11.43 3.01 -2.25
C GLN A 52 11.49 2.15 -3.51
N GLY A 53 10.44 2.24 -4.33
CA GLY A 53 10.32 1.47 -5.57
C GLY A 53 9.75 0.06 -5.38
N VAL A 54 9.31 -0.25 -4.16
CA VAL A 54 8.49 -1.41 -3.79
C VAL A 54 7.15 -0.94 -3.18
N ASP A 55 7.17 0.23 -2.55
CA ASP A 55 6.06 0.95 -1.92
C ASP A 55 4.77 0.94 -2.74
N GLN A 56 4.83 1.25 -4.03
CA GLN A 56 3.64 1.25 -4.89
C GLN A 56 2.92 -0.12 -4.89
N PHE A 57 3.68 -1.22 -5.02
CA PHE A 57 3.13 -2.58 -5.00
C PHE A 57 2.71 -2.99 -3.60
N ALA A 58 3.46 -2.55 -2.58
CA ALA A 58 3.13 -2.84 -1.19
C ALA A 58 1.80 -2.21 -0.81
N TRP A 59 1.57 -0.95 -1.18
CA TRP A 59 0.29 -0.27 -0.99
C TRP A 59 -0.83 -0.88 -1.85
N GLY A 60 -0.51 -1.39 -3.03
CA GLY A 60 -1.45 -2.16 -3.86
C GLY A 60 -1.98 -3.41 -3.15
N ALA A 61 -1.07 -4.24 -2.63
CA ALA A 61 -1.40 -5.41 -1.82
C ALA A 61 -2.15 -5.02 -0.52
N PHE A 62 -1.67 -3.99 0.18
CA PHE A 62 -2.25 -3.54 1.44
C PHE A 62 -3.70 -3.04 1.28
N LYS A 63 -4.02 -2.31 0.20
CA LYS A 63 -5.39 -1.84 -0.07
C LYS A 63 -6.37 -2.96 -0.45
N ARG A 64 -5.88 -4.16 -0.73
CA ARG A 64 -6.71 -5.34 -1.02
C ARG A 64 -7.04 -6.15 0.23
N LEU A 65 -6.47 -5.81 1.38
CA LEU A 65 -6.76 -6.48 2.63
C LEU A 65 -8.28 -6.48 2.91
N PRO A 66 -8.79 -7.51 3.60
CA PRO A 66 -10.16 -7.52 4.08
C PRO A 66 -10.51 -6.21 4.80
N PRO A 67 -11.73 -5.66 4.63
CA PRO A 67 -12.09 -4.36 5.22
C PRO A 67 -11.91 -4.29 6.74
N ASP A 68 -12.17 -5.38 7.45
CA ASP A 68 -11.96 -5.51 8.90
C ASP A 68 -10.47 -5.38 9.25
N VAL A 69 -9.61 -6.10 8.54
CA VAL A 69 -8.15 -6.04 8.73
C VAL A 69 -7.63 -4.65 8.39
N LEU A 70 -8.10 -4.05 7.30
CA LEU A 70 -7.69 -2.70 6.90
C LEU A 70 -8.07 -1.66 7.95
N ALA A 71 -9.25 -1.80 8.57
CA ALA A 71 -9.71 -0.96 9.67
C ALA A 71 -8.80 -1.06 10.91
N GLU A 72 -8.36 -2.27 11.27
CA GLU A 72 -7.41 -2.49 12.36
C GLU A 72 -6.06 -1.80 12.12
N GLN A 73 -5.64 -1.67 10.86
CA GLN A 73 -4.37 -1.06 10.49
C GLN A 73 -4.40 0.48 10.40
N VAL A 74 -5.57 1.11 10.61
CA VAL A 74 -5.68 2.57 10.49
C VAL A 74 -4.75 3.31 11.44
N GLN A 75 -4.74 2.92 12.71
CA GLN A 75 -3.91 3.57 13.73
C GLN A 75 -2.43 3.18 13.67
N PRO A 76 -2.06 1.88 13.67
CA PRO A 76 -0.65 1.49 13.74
C PRO A 76 0.09 1.73 12.42
N THR A 77 -0.60 1.69 11.28
CA THR A 77 0.04 1.70 9.96
C THR A 77 -0.37 2.91 9.13
N ILE A 78 -1.65 3.16 8.89
CA ILE A 78 -2.06 4.19 7.92
C ILE A 78 -1.79 5.61 8.45
N ARG A 79 -2.12 5.88 9.72
CA ARG A 79 -1.97 7.18 10.38
C ARG A 79 -0.59 7.82 10.21
N PRO A 80 0.56 7.15 10.48
CA PRO A 80 1.87 7.77 10.31
C PRO A 80 2.14 8.18 8.84
N PHE A 81 1.56 7.47 7.87
CA PHE A 81 1.73 7.82 6.46
C PHE A 81 0.89 9.02 6.00
N LEU A 82 -0.22 9.35 6.68
CA LEU A 82 -1.04 10.54 6.38
C LEU A 82 -0.27 11.87 6.60
N SER A 83 0.79 11.86 7.41
CA SER A 83 1.64 13.03 7.65
C SER A 83 3.06 12.90 7.09
N HIS A 84 3.32 11.85 6.31
CA HIS A 84 4.67 11.53 5.82
C HIS A 84 5.22 12.61 4.87
N PRO A 85 6.52 12.94 4.91
CA PRO A 85 7.10 13.97 4.03
C PRO A 85 6.89 13.66 2.54
N ASN A 86 7.06 12.41 2.14
CA ASN A 86 6.78 11.98 0.76
C ASN A 86 5.28 12.06 0.43
N SER A 87 4.92 12.90 -0.54
CA SER A 87 3.54 13.15 -0.98
C SER A 87 2.88 11.92 -1.64
N LEU A 88 3.65 11.02 -2.27
CA LEU A 88 3.12 9.77 -2.83
C LEU A 88 2.65 8.83 -1.71
N LEU A 89 3.43 8.69 -0.65
CA LEU A 89 3.08 7.84 0.49
C LEU A 89 1.84 8.36 1.24
N ARG A 90 1.70 9.69 1.35
CA ARG A 90 0.46 10.33 1.82
C ARG A 90 -0.74 9.97 0.94
N ALA A 91 -0.59 10.05 -0.37
CA ALA A 91 -1.66 9.71 -1.31
C ALA A 91 -2.06 8.23 -1.21
N TYR A 92 -1.10 7.32 -1.06
CA TYR A 92 -1.42 5.91 -0.87
C TYR A 92 -2.16 5.63 0.45
N ALA A 93 -1.77 6.30 1.53
CA ALA A 93 -2.45 6.20 2.81
C ALA A 93 -3.90 6.71 2.74
N LEU A 94 -4.14 7.87 2.12
CA LEU A 94 -5.50 8.37 1.86
C LEU A 94 -6.31 7.41 0.97
N GLY A 95 -5.67 6.83 -0.04
CA GLY A 95 -6.30 5.81 -0.88
C GLY A 95 -6.70 4.55 -0.11
N ALA A 96 -5.96 4.17 0.93
CA ALA A 96 -6.34 3.10 1.85
C ALA A 96 -7.51 3.52 2.76
N MET A 97 -7.50 4.75 3.29
CA MET A 97 -8.64 5.29 4.04
C MET A 97 -9.93 5.26 3.21
N ALA A 98 -9.86 5.63 1.92
CA ALA A 98 -11.02 5.65 1.03
C ALA A 98 -11.67 4.26 0.79
N LYS A 99 -10.94 3.17 1.07
CA LYS A 99 -11.44 1.78 0.98
C LYS A 99 -12.18 1.30 2.22
N LEU A 100 -12.07 2.04 3.34
CA LEU A 100 -12.78 1.69 4.56
C LEU A 100 -14.30 1.87 4.39
N GLU A 101 -15.05 1.06 5.13
CA GLU A 101 -16.49 1.23 5.26
C GLU A 101 -16.81 2.62 5.82
N PRO A 102 -17.89 3.29 5.35
CA PRO A 102 -18.15 4.67 5.73
C PRO A 102 -18.26 4.92 7.23
N ALA A 103 -18.84 3.99 7.99
CA ALA A 103 -18.96 4.11 9.45
C ALA A 103 -17.59 4.08 10.15
N VAL A 104 -16.68 3.22 9.69
CA VAL A 104 -15.30 3.17 10.19
C VAL A 104 -14.56 4.44 9.78
N LEU A 105 -14.70 4.85 8.52
CA LEU A 105 -14.06 6.04 7.99
C LEU A 105 -14.49 7.32 8.74
N ALA A 106 -15.78 7.43 9.08
CA ALA A 106 -16.32 8.53 9.89
C ALA A 106 -15.67 8.61 11.27
N SER A 107 -15.40 7.47 11.90
CA SER A 107 -14.70 7.39 13.20
C SER A 107 -13.27 7.92 13.14
N HIS A 108 -12.70 8.02 11.93
CA HIS A 108 -11.35 8.52 11.67
C HIS A 108 -11.32 9.86 10.93
N ARG A 109 -12.45 10.58 10.85
CA ARG A 109 -12.56 11.89 10.17
C ARG A 109 -11.46 12.87 10.59
N ALA A 110 -11.18 12.97 11.90
CA ALA A 110 -10.16 13.87 12.45
C ALA A 110 -8.73 13.60 11.94
N LEU A 111 -8.45 12.42 11.37
CA LEU A 111 -7.17 12.11 10.73
C LEU A 111 -7.10 12.66 9.28
N ILE A 112 -8.25 12.86 8.64
CA ILE A 112 -8.38 13.24 7.22
C ILE A 112 -8.51 14.76 7.08
N GLU A 113 -9.14 15.44 8.04
CA GLU A 113 -9.31 16.90 8.03
C GLU A 113 -8.00 17.68 7.85
N PRO A 114 -6.91 17.36 8.58
CA PRO A 114 -5.63 18.03 8.37
C PRO A 114 -5.08 17.80 6.96
N CYS A 115 -5.39 16.64 6.35
CA CYS A 115 -4.94 16.30 5.00
C CYS A 115 -5.64 17.14 3.92
N ALA A 116 -6.87 17.61 4.13
CA ALA A 116 -7.54 18.48 3.16
C ALA A 116 -6.94 19.90 3.13
N SER A 117 -6.42 20.37 4.28
CA SER A 117 -5.91 21.73 4.45
C SER A 117 -4.39 21.86 4.38
N ASP A 118 -3.66 20.75 4.33
CA ASP A 118 -2.19 20.76 4.39
C ASP A 118 -1.54 21.31 3.09
N GLN A 119 -0.73 22.37 3.26
CA GLN A 119 -0.16 23.16 2.18
C GLN A 119 1.28 22.77 1.81
N ARG A 120 1.82 21.68 2.38
CA ARG A 120 3.23 21.29 2.23
C ARG A 120 3.69 21.01 0.79
N ASP A 121 2.78 20.80 -0.16
CA ASP A 121 3.14 20.54 -1.55
C ASP A 121 2.25 21.31 -2.53
N ASP A 122 2.88 21.84 -3.58
CA ASP A 122 2.24 22.30 -4.82
C ASP A 122 1.46 21.19 -5.53
N TRP A 123 1.76 19.94 -5.14
CA TRP A 123 1.17 18.65 -5.55
C TRP A 123 -0.28 18.79 -5.98
N GLY A 124 -1.17 19.03 -5.01
CA GLY A 124 -2.62 19.25 -5.21
C GLY A 124 -3.56 18.03 -5.10
N PRO A 125 -3.32 16.87 -5.75
CA PRO A 125 -4.35 15.83 -5.88
C PRO A 125 -4.63 15.10 -4.58
N TRP A 126 -3.67 14.97 -3.67
CA TRP A 126 -3.92 14.29 -2.39
C TRP A 126 -4.82 15.12 -1.45
N ARG A 127 -4.71 16.45 -1.45
CA ARG A 127 -5.67 17.35 -0.76
C ARG A 127 -7.07 17.20 -1.32
N ARG A 128 -7.20 17.20 -2.65
CA ARG A 128 -8.50 16.98 -3.33
C ARG A 128 -9.08 15.63 -2.97
N GLU A 129 -8.24 14.60 -2.85
CA GLU A 129 -8.70 13.27 -2.46
C GLU A 129 -9.18 13.23 -1.01
N ALA A 130 -8.45 13.88 -0.09
CA ALA A 130 -8.91 14.07 1.28
C ALA A 130 -10.25 14.81 1.33
N GLN A 131 -10.40 15.89 0.56
CA GLN A 131 -11.67 16.65 0.50
C GLN A 131 -12.82 15.79 -0.01
N LYS A 132 -12.64 15.01 -1.09
CA LYS A 132 -13.67 14.08 -1.58
C LYS A 132 -14.11 13.07 -0.52
N ILE A 133 -13.17 12.60 0.30
CA ILE A 133 -13.51 11.69 1.39
C ILE A 133 -14.38 12.41 2.43
N LEU A 134 -14.03 13.65 2.81
CA LEU A 134 -14.82 14.44 3.75
C LEU A 134 -16.22 14.75 3.18
N ASP A 135 -16.31 15.18 1.93
CA ASP A 135 -17.59 15.45 1.26
C ASP A 135 -18.49 14.20 1.23
N ARG A 136 -17.90 13.03 0.98
CA ARG A 136 -18.59 11.73 1.05
C ARG A 136 -19.09 11.42 2.45
N LEU A 137 -18.31 11.72 3.49
CA LEU A 137 -18.72 11.53 4.89
C LEU A 137 -19.87 12.48 5.26
N ASP A 138 -19.79 13.74 4.86
CA ASP A 138 -20.82 14.75 5.11
C ASP A 138 -22.15 14.37 4.46
N ALA A 139 -22.10 13.91 3.20
CA ALA A 139 -23.27 13.44 2.45
C ALA A 139 -23.94 12.20 3.07
N LEU A 140 -23.20 11.39 3.84
CA LEU A 140 -23.75 10.23 4.55
C LEU A 140 -24.28 10.55 5.95
N SER A 141 -23.95 11.73 6.47
CA SER A 141 -24.39 12.22 7.78
C SER A 141 -25.56 13.21 7.74
N SER A 142 -25.96 13.64 6.53
CA SER A 142 -27.08 14.54 6.25
C SER A 142 -28.37 13.79 6.00
#